data_AF-A0A183I891-F1
#
_entry.id   AF-A0A183I891-F1
#
_cell.length_a   1.000
_cell.length_b   1.000
_cell.length_c   1.000
_cell.angle_alpha   90.00
_cell.angle_beta   90.00
_cell.angle_gamma   90.00
#
_symmetry.space_group_name_H-M   'P 1'
#
loop_
_entity.id
_entity.type
_entity.pdbx_description
1 polymer ?
#
loop_
_entity_poly.entity_id
_entity_poly.type
_entity_poly.pdbx_seq_one_letter_code
_entity_poly.pdbx_strand_id
1 'polypeptide(L)'
;AWKAEGIQISTSSNEAARLFDALLRQYISWSECDQLGGMDKTLSKMIEAEPNAIMSRVISMGLEAMGTGRSIRLDQNYRNDLEQLLKDAFKYGTVYEKSHAKAIHMFANELVN
;
A
#
# COMPACT_ATOMS: atom_id res chain seq x y z
N ALA A 1 -4.52 8.08 -15.03
CA ALA A 1 -3.72 8.62 -13.91
C ALA A 1 -2.26 8.26 -14.19
N TRP A 2 -1.60 7.42 -13.40
CA TRP A 2 -0.15 7.16 -13.54
C TRP A 2 0.33 6.67 -14.91
N LYS A 3 -0.39 5.74 -15.57
CA LYS A 3 -0.01 5.26 -16.92
C LYS A 3 0.01 6.38 -17.98
N ALA A 4 -0.89 7.36 -17.86
CA ALA A 4 -0.93 8.51 -18.77
C ALA A 4 0.26 9.46 -18.57
N GLU A 5 0.83 9.48 -17.36
CA GLU A 5 2.03 10.24 -17.00
C GLU A 5 3.33 9.44 -17.25
N GLY A 6 3.25 8.29 -17.93
CA GLY A 6 4.42 7.45 -18.25
C GLY A 6 4.94 6.59 -17.10
N ILE A 7 4.24 6.54 -15.96
CA ILE A 7 4.63 5.71 -14.82
C ILE A 7 4.30 4.23 -15.13
N GLN A 8 5.33 3.39 -15.08
CA GLN A 8 5.17 1.94 -15.21
C GLN A 8 4.59 1.34 -13.91
N ILE A 9 3.32 0.96 -13.96
CA ILE A 9 2.57 0.42 -12.82
C ILE A 9 1.68 -0.76 -13.26
N SER A 10 1.48 -1.73 -12.38
CA SER A 10 0.57 -2.86 -12.63
C SER A 10 -0.91 -2.45 -12.54
N THR A 11 -1.25 -1.52 -11.64
CA THR A 11 -2.63 -1.06 -11.39
C THR A 11 -3.36 -0.65 -12.67
N SER A 12 -4.61 -1.09 -12.79
CA SER A 12 -5.51 -0.79 -13.91
C SER A 12 -6.56 0.27 -13.58
N SER A 13 -6.83 0.48 -12.29
CA SER A 13 -7.79 1.42 -11.75
C SER A 13 -7.20 2.83 -11.63
N ASN A 14 -7.72 3.76 -12.43
CA ASN A 14 -7.42 5.18 -12.29
C ASN A 14 -7.85 5.72 -10.92
N GLU A 15 -8.91 5.15 -10.34
CA GLU A 15 -9.41 5.57 -9.03
C GLU A 15 -8.45 5.16 -7.92
N ALA A 16 -7.98 3.90 -7.92
CA ALA A 16 -6.98 3.44 -6.95
C ALA A 16 -5.68 4.27 -7.03
N ALA A 17 -5.23 4.62 -8.24
CA ALA A 17 -4.05 5.48 -8.42
C ALA A 17 -4.25 6.89 -7.84
N ARG A 18 -5.39 7.54 -8.10
CA ARG A 18 -5.69 8.88 -7.55
C ARG A 18 -5.84 8.86 -6.03
N LEU A 19 -6.49 7.84 -5.49
CA LEU A 19 -6.68 7.70 -4.05
C LEU A 19 -5.36 7.37 -3.34
N PHE A 20 -4.43 6.67 -4.00
CA PHE A 20 -3.07 6.52 -3.49
C PHE A 20 -2.37 7.88 -3.38
N ASP A 21 -2.37 8.70 -4.43
CA ASP A 21 -1.75 10.03 -4.39
C ASP A 21 -2.39 10.91 -3.29
N ALA A 22 -3.71 10.82 -3.14
CA ALA A 22 -4.44 11.52 -2.10
C ALA A 22 -4.07 11.04 -0.68
N LEU A 23 -4.01 9.72 -0.47
CA LEU A 23 -3.61 9.12 0.80
C LEU A 23 -2.17 9.48 1.15
N LEU A 24 -1.26 9.36 0.19
CA LEU A 24 0.15 9.73 0.36
C LEU A 24 0.26 11.20 0.75
N ARG A 25 -0.46 12.10 0.05
CA ARG A 25 -0.52 13.51 0.39
C ARG A 25 -1.02 13.73 1.83
N GLN A 26 -2.16 13.14 2.22
CA GLN A 26 -2.70 13.27 3.57
C GLN A 26 -1.70 12.83 4.64
N TYR A 27 -1.03 11.70 4.41
CA TYR A 27 -0.03 11.15 5.33
C TYR A 27 1.19 12.05 5.46
N ILE A 28 1.78 12.51 4.36
CA ILE A 28 3.01 13.33 4.42
C ILE A 28 2.76 14.73 4.96
N SER A 29 1.58 15.31 4.71
CA SER A 29 1.25 16.66 5.14
C SER A 29 0.59 16.71 6.52
N TRP A 30 0.34 15.56 7.16
CA TRP A 30 -0.38 15.48 8.44
C TRP A 30 -1.71 16.25 8.39
N SER A 31 -2.43 16.15 7.27
CA SER A 31 -3.65 16.91 7.05
C SER A 31 -4.76 16.03 6.49
N GLU A 32 -5.92 16.10 7.12
CA GLU A 32 -7.11 15.42 6.62
C GLU A 32 -7.76 16.16 5.44
N CYS A 33 -8.46 15.40 4.61
CA CYS A 33 -9.27 15.95 3.52
C CYS A 33 -10.74 15.64 3.76
N ASP A 34 -11.50 16.64 4.18
CA ASP A 34 -12.93 16.49 4.48
C ASP A 34 -13.73 15.97 3.28
N GLN A 35 -13.37 16.38 2.06
CA GLN A 35 -14.01 15.92 0.82
C GLN A 35 -13.80 14.42 0.57
N LEU A 36 -12.69 13.86 1.03
CA LEU A 36 -12.39 12.43 0.95
C LEU A 36 -12.85 11.67 2.19
N GLY A 37 -13.21 12.38 3.26
CA GLY A 37 -13.63 11.85 4.56
C GLY A 37 -12.47 11.34 5.41
N GLY A 38 -11.29 11.95 5.25
CA GLY A 38 -10.09 11.64 6.00
C GLY A 38 -9.31 10.42 5.50
N MET A 39 -8.16 10.14 6.14
CA MET A 39 -7.19 9.13 5.71
C MET A 39 -7.77 7.73 5.68
N ASP A 40 -8.50 7.34 6.73
CA ASP A 40 -9.10 6.01 6.84
C ASP A 40 -10.06 5.75 5.68
N LYS A 41 -10.92 6.73 5.36
CA LYS A 41 -11.88 6.61 4.26
C LYS A 41 -11.20 6.63 2.90
N THR A 42 -10.15 7.42 2.72
CA THR A 42 -9.33 7.41 1.49
C THR A 42 -8.68 6.04 1.31
N LEU A 43 -8.10 5.46 2.38
CA LEU A 43 -7.48 4.14 2.37
C LEU A 43 -8.51 3.04 2.02
N SER A 44 -9.67 3.01 2.69
CA SER A 44 -10.72 2.02 2.40
C SER A 44 -11.18 2.09 0.94
N LYS A 45 -11.49 3.29 0.43
CA LYS A 45 -11.91 3.49 -0.97
C LYS A 45 -10.82 3.08 -1.96
N MET A 46 -9.55 3.32 -1.64
CA MET A 46 -8.43 2.94 -2.50
C MET A 46 -8.34 1.42 -2.64
N ILE A 47 -8.48 0.68 -1.54
CA ILE A 47 -8.47 -0.79 -1.55
C ILE A 47 -9.70 -1.32 -2.29
N GLU A 48 -10.89 -0.75 -2.07
CA GLU A 48 -12.11 -1.13 -2.79
C GLU A 48 -11.99 -0.92 -4.31
N ALA A 49 -11.32 0.16 -4.73
CA ALA A 49 -11.16 0.50 -6.14
C ALA A 49 -10.31 -0.51 -6.91
N GLU A 50 -9.34 -1.16 -6.28
CA GLU A 50 -8.60 -2.31 -6.84
C GLU A 50 -7.89 -3.11 -5.73
N PRO A 51 -8.50 -4.17 -5.17
CA PRO A 51 -7.94 -4.89 -4.02
C PRO A 51 -6.56 -5.52 -4.26
N ASN A 52 -6.28 -5.87 -5.52
CA ASN A 52 -5.03 -6.53 -5.91
C ASN A 52 -3.95 -5.54 -6.40
N ALA A 53 -4.20 -4.23 -6.33
CA ALA A 53 -3.21 -3.22 -6.70
C ALA A 53 -2.01 -3.29 -5.73
N ILE A 54 -0.81 -3.54 -6.27
CA ILE A 54 0.39 -3.75 -5.45
C ILE A 54 0.68 -2.52 -4.60
N MET A 55 0.69 -1.32 -5.19
CA MET A 55 1.00 -0.10 -4.43
C MET A 55 -0.05 0.22 -3.37
N SER A 56 -1.33 -0.06 -3.61
CA SER A 56 -2.37 0.13 -2.60
C SER A 56 -2.16 -0.79 -1.40
N ARG A 57 -1.79 -2.06 -1.63
CA ARG A 57 -1.43 -2.99 -0.57
C ARG A 57 -0.14 -2.59 0.15
N VAL A 58 0.89 -2.14 -0.60
CA VAL A 58 2.16 -1.64 -0.05
C VAL A 58 1.91 -0.54 0.97
N ILE A 59 1.17 0.52 0.61
CA ILE A 59 0.97 1.65 1.52
C ILE A 59 0.06 1.27 2.69
N SER A 60 -0.99 0.47 2.45
CA SER A 60 -1.89 -0.01 3.51
C SER A 60 -1.14 -0.79 4.58
N MET A 61 -0.42 -1.83 4.17
CA MET A 61 0.35 -2.68 5.09
C MET A 61 1.55 -1.92 5.68
N GLY A 62 2.18 -1.05 4.90
CA GLY A 62 3.27 -0.19 5.38
C GLY A 62 2.82 0.72 6.53
N LEU A 63 1.64 1.34 6.44
CA LEU A 63 1.09 2.18 7.51
C LEU A 63 0.78 1.35 8.77
N GLU A 64 0.27 0.13 8.63
CA GLU A 64 0.05 -0.79 9.76
C GLU A 64 1.37 -1.15 10.48
N ALA A 65 2.44 -1.43 9.71
CA ALA A 65 3.76 -1.73 10.29
C ALA A 65 4.40 -0.50 10.95
N MET A 66 4.41 0.65 10.25
CA MET A 66 5.04 1.89 10.74
C MET A 66 4.29 2.49 11.93
N GLY A 67 2.95 2.45 11.91
CA GLY A 67 2.09 2.93 12.98
C GLY A 67 1.97 1.97 14.17
N THR A 68 2.64 0.80 14.12
CA THR A 68 2.54 -0.29 15.10
C THR A 68 1.12 -0.86 15.27
N GLY A 69 0.24 -0.66 14.27
CA GLY A 69 -1.13 -1.16 14.27
C GLY A 69 -1.20 -2.68 14.19
N ARG A 70 -0.29 -3.32 13.45
CA ARG A 70 -0.15 -4.77 13.36
C ARG A 70 1.33 -5.19 13.38
N SER A 71 1.59 -6.37 13.93
CA SER A 71 2.94 -6.96 14.00
C SER A 71 2.91 -8.40 13.50
N ILE A 72 3.89 -8.78 12.68
CA ILE A 72 4.02 -10.16 12.20
C ILE A 72 4.28 -11.17 13.33
N ARG A 73 4.67 -10.72 14.53
CA ARG A 73 4.90 -11.59 15.69
C ARG A 73 3.57 -12.03 16.33
N LEU A 74 2.58 -11.14 16.34
CA LEU A 74 1.30 -11.34 17.04
C LEU A 74 0.15 -11.64 16.08
N ASP A 75 0.30 -11.27 14.80
CA ASP A 75 -0.74 -11.43 13.78
C ASP A 75 -0.22 -12.27 12.61
N GLN A 76 -0.62 -13.54 12.62
CA GLN A 76 -0.26 -14.50 11.57
C GLN A 76 -0.95 -14.18 10.24
N ASN A 77 -2.15 -13.58 10.25
CA ASN A 77 -2.82 -13.17 9.02
C ASN A 77 -2.04 -12.05 8.35
N TYR A 78 -1.57 -11.08 9.12
CA TYR A 78 -0.72 -10.00 8.62
C TYR A 78 0.58 -10.52 7.99
N ARG A 79 1.21 -11.52 8.63
CA ARG A 79 2.37 -12.21 8.06
C ARG A 79 2.05 -12.85 6.71
N ASN A 80 0.95 -13.61 6.64
CA ASN A 80 0.53 -14.27 5.40
C ASN A 80 0.21 -13.24 4.29
N ASP A 81 -0.42 -12.13 4.64
CA ASP A 81 -0.75 -11.05 3.71
C ASP A 81 0.52 -10.41 3.12
N LEU A 82 1.59 -10.26 3.93
CA LEU A 82 2.88 -9.68 3.49
C LEU A 82 3.62 -10.63 2.55
N GLU A 83 3.62 -11.92 2.87
CA GLU A 83 4.16 -12.95 1.99
C GLU A 83 3.40 -13.01 0.67
N GLN A 84 2.08 -12.88 0.72
CA GLN A 84 1.25 -12.86 -0.47
C GLN A 84 1.51 -11.60 -1.30
N LEU A 85 1.67 -10.43 -0.67
CA LEU A 85 2.04 -9.18 -1.35
C LEU A 85 3.36 -9.34 -2.12
N LEU A 86 4.36 -9.96 -1.47
CA LEU A 86 5.65 -10.20 -2.10
C LEU A 86 5.50 -11.13 -3.30
N LYS A 87 4.79 -12.27 -3.16
CA LYS A 87 4.54 -13.22 -4.26
C LYS A 87 3.86 -12.56 -5.45
N ASP A 88 2.82 -11.77 -5.20
CA ASP A 88 2.06 -11.06 -6.23
C ASP A 88 2.90 -9.99 -6.93
N ALA A 89 3.67 -9.21 -6.16
CA ALA A 89 4.59 -8.23 -6.73
C ALA A 89 5.64 -8.87 -7.64
N PHE A 90 6.17 -10.04 -7.28
CA PHE A 90 7.09 -10.77 -8.16
C PHE A 90 6.41 -11.35 -9.41
N LYS A 91 5.15 -11.77 -9.29
CA LYS A 91 4.37 -12.38 -10.37
C LYS A 91 3.97 -11.39 -11.45
N TYR A 92 3.46 -10.21 -11.08
CA TYR A 92 2.89 -9.27 -12.05
C TYR A 92 3.27 -7.79 -11.83
N GLY A 93 4.08 -7.48 -10.82
CA GLY A 93 4.52 -6.12 -10.55
C GLY A 93 5.66 -5.65 -11.45
N THR A 94 5.82 -4.33 -11.52
CA THR A 94 7.00 -3.68 -12.12
C THR A 94 8.22 -3.78 -11.21
N VAL A 95 9.39 -3.37 -11.71
CA VAL A 95 10.63 -3.36 -10.91
C VAL A 95 10.48 -2.46 -9.67
N TYR A 96 9.75 -1.35 -9.79
CA TYR A 96 9.50 -0.42 -8.69
C TYR A 96 8.54 -1.02 -7.66
N GLU A 97 7.43 -1.61 -8.11
CA GLU A 97 6.46 -2.27 -7.23
C GLU A 97 7.09 -3.42 -6.43
N LYS A 98 7.96 -4.22 -7.07
CA LYS A 98 8.76 -5.27 -6.39
C LYS A 98 9.67 -4.68 -5.31
N SER A 99 10.28 -3.53 -5.58
CA SER A 99 11.18 -2.87 -4.64
C SER A 99 10.43 -2.35 -3.41
N HIS A 100 9.25 -1.75 -3.62
CA HIS A 100 8.40 -1.31 -2.52
C HIS A 100 7.84 -2.47 -1.69
N ALA A 101 7.39 -3.56 -2.33
CA ALA A 101 6.92 -4.75 -1.62
C ALA A 101 8.03 -5.38 -0.76
N LYS A 102 9.26 -5.46 -1.29
CA LYS A 102 10.43 -5.91 -0.51
C LYS A 102 10.72 -4.99 0.68
N ALA A 103 10.68 -3.67 0.48
CA ALA A 103 10.97 -2.71 1.53
C ALA A 103 10.02 -2.87 2.72
N ILE A 104 8.70 -2.96 2.48
CA ILE A 104 7.72 -3.17 3.54
C ILE A 104 7.88 -4.54 4.19
N HIS A 105 8.14 -5.59 3.40
CA HIS A 105 8.42 -6.91 3.95
C HIS A 105 9.64 -6.90 4.89
N MET A 106 10.75 -6.28 4.48
CA MET A 106 11.95 -6.16 5.32
C MET A 106 11.65 -5.34 6.58
N PHE A 107 11.04 -4.16 6.44
CA PHE A 107 10.69 -3.29 7.56
C PHE A 107 9.84 -4.02 8.61
N ALA A 108 8.79 -4.72 8.19
CA ALA A 108 7.92 -5.46 9.09
C ALA A 108 8.61 -6.63 9.80
N ASN A 109 9.65 -7.22 9.20
CA ASN A 109 10.45 -8.30 9.79
C ASN A 109 11.56 -7.77 10.72
N GLU A 110 12.17 -6.62 10.41
CA GLU A 110 13.19 -6.00 11.27
C GLU A 110 12.63 -5.62 12.66
N LEU A 111 11.33 -5.31 12.76
CA LEU A 111 10.64 -5.06 14.04
C LEU A 111 10.54 -6.29 14.96
N VAL A 112 10.96 -7.47 14.51
CA VAL A 112 10.88 -8.72 15.28
C VAL A 112 12.25 -9.25 15.70
N ASN A 113 13.34 -8.65 15.21
CA ASN A 113 14.72 -9.02 15.56
C ASN A 113 15.22 -8.33 16.82
#